data_AF-A0A1Q7YG89-F1
#
_entry.id   AF-A0A1Q7YG89-F1
#
_cell.length_a   1.000
_cell.length_b   1.000
_cell.length_c   1.000
_cell.angle_alpha   90.00
_cell.angle_beta   90.00
_cell.angle_gamma   90.00
#
_symmetry.space_group_name_H-M   'P 1'
#
loop_
_entity.id
_entity.type
_entity.pdbx_description
1 polymer ?
#
loop_
_entity_poly.entity_id
_entity_poly.type
_entity_poly.pdbx_seq_one_letter_code
_entity_poly.pdbx_strand_id
1 'polypeptide(L)'
;MSDVSNSITHPDISKFLVIGALLFIIGVAGVLTRRNIIVIFMSIELILNAANINFIAFSRYLQDTGNANAVAGQVFTVFIIVVAAAEAAIGLGIVIALYRNKETIWVDEIDLLKW
;
A
#
# COMPACT_ATOMS: atom_id res chain seq x y z
N MET A 1 -15.99 -33.42 -8.58
CA MET A 1 -16.63 -32.75 -7.42
C MET A 1 -15.62 -32.44 -6.31
N SER A 2 -14.57 -33.24 -6.12
CA SER A 2 -13.44 -33.01 -5.19
C SER A 2 -12.53 -31.85 -5.57
N ASP A 3 -12.29 -31.60 -6.87
CA ASP A 3 -11.38 -30.52 -7.31
C ASP A 3 -12.01 -29.13 -7.18
N VAL A 4 -13.32 -29.02 -7.38
CA VAL A 4 -14.07 -27.78 -7.13
C VAL A 4 -14.08 -27.47 -5.64
N SER A 5 -14.25 -28.49 -4.77
CA SER A 5 -14.12 -28.33 -3.31
C SER A 5 -12.73 -27.84 -2.90
N ASN A 6 -11.67 -28.37 -3.51
CA ASN A 6 -10.28 -27.94 -3.24
C ASN A 6 -9.97 -26.51 -3.72
N SER A 7 -10.57 -26.07 -4.83
CA SER A 7 -10.48 -24.69 -5.29
C SER A 7 -11.21 -23.67 -4.40
N ILE A 8 -12.18 -24.15 -3.60
CA ILE A 8 -12.94 -23.36 -2.63
C ILE A 8 -12.20 -23.33 -1.28
N THR A 9 -11.46 -24.38 -0.90
CA THR A 9 -10.74 -24.46 0.39
C THR A 9 -9.35 -23.81 0.38
N HIS A 10 -8.66 -23.76 -0.76
CA HIS A 10 -7.38 -23.05 -0.91
C HIS A 10 -7.51 -21.99 -2.01
N PRO A 11 -7.85 -20.73 -1.67
CA PRO A 11 -7.88 -19.67 -2.66
C PRO A 11 -6.49 -19.52 -3.28
N ASP A 12 -6.45 -19.71 -4.60
CA ASP A 12 -5.24 -19.60 -5.42
C ASP A 12 -4.52 -18.27 -5.16
N ILE A 13 -3.22 -18.35 -4.86
CA ILE A 13 -2.34 -17.21 -4.63
C ILE A 13 -2.41 -16.21 -5.80
N SER A 14 -2.61 -16.68 -7.03
CA SER A 14 -2.75 -15.83 -8.21
C SER A 14 -3.86 -14.79 -8.04
N LYS A 15 -4.96 -15.11 -7.34
CA LYS A 15 -6.06 -14.16 -7.11
C LYS A 15 -5.61 -12.98 -6.23
N PHE A 16 -4.87 -13.27 -5.16
CA PHE A 16 -4.35 -12.23 -4.27
C PHE A 16 -3.29 -11.37 -4.95
N LEU A 17 -2.42 -11.98 -5.76
CA LEU A 17 -1.41 -11.25 -6.53
C LEU A 17 -2.03 -10.32 -7.56
N VAL A 18 -3.09 -10.75 -8.25
CA VAL A 18 -3.83 -9.90 -9.19
C VAL A 18 -4.50 -8.73 -8.46
N ILE A 19 -5.13 -8.97 -7.31
CA ILE A 19 -5.72 -7.89 -6.50
C ILE A 19 -4.64 -6.92 -6.02
N GLY A 20 -3.52 -7.42 -5.50
CA GLY A 20 -2.38 -6.60 -5.10
C GLY A 20 -1.85 -5.76 -6.27
N ALA A 21 -1.67 -6.35 -7.45
CA ALA A 21 -1.23 -5.63 -8.64
C ALA A 21 -2.21 -4.52 -9.06
N LEU A 22 -3.52 -4.81 -9.05
CA LEU A 22 -4.54 -3.81 -9.38
C LEU A 22 -4.55 -2.65 -8.39
N LEU A 23 -4.51 -2.92 -7.08
CA LEU A 23 -4.46 -1.89 -6.05
C LEU A 23 -3.18 -1.06 -6.15
N PHE A 24 -2.04 -1.69 -6.44
CA PHE A 24 -0.77 -1.01 -6.65
C PHE A 24 -0.85 -0.04 -7.84
N ILE A 25 -1.38 -0.51 -8.99
CA ILE A 25 -1.55 0.33 -10.18
C ILE A 25 -2.49 1.51 -9.91
N ILE A 26 -3.61 1.27 -9.22
CA ILE A 26 -4.55 2.34 -8.83
C ILE A 26 -3.87 3.36 -7.93
N GLY A 27 -3.08 2.90 -6.95
CA GLY A 27 -2.30 3.77 -6.08
C GLY A 27 -1.29 4.60 -6.86
N VAL A 28 -0.51 3.99 -7.77
CA VAL A 28 0.44 4.71 -8.63
C VAL A 28 -0.27 5.72 -9.52
N ALA A 29 -1.38 5.35 -10.15
CA ALA A 29 -2.19 6.27 -10.94
C ALA A 29 -2.72 7.43 -10.07
N GLY A 30 -3.12 7.17 -8.84
CA GLY A 30 -3.51 8.18 -7.86
C GLY A 30 -2.38 9.17 -7.56
N VAL A 31 -1.17 8.68 -7.29
CA VAL A 31 0.00 9.54 -7.05
C VAL A 31 0.30 10.44 -8.25
N LEU A 32 0.22 9.92 -9.48
CA LEU A 32 0.59 10.65 -10.69
C LEU A 32 -0.48 11.64 -11.18
N THR A 33 -1.76 11.38 -10.90
CA THR A 33 -2.87 12.17 -11.48
C THR A 33 -3.48 13.20 -10.53
N ARG A 34 -3.23 13.07 -9.23
CA ARG A 34 -3.89 13.90 -8.22
C ARG A 34 -3.02 15.10 -7.88
N ARG A 35 -3.66 16.26 -7.74
CA ARG A 35 -3.01 17.51 -7.32
C ARG A 35 -3.20 17.82 -5.84
N ASN A 36 -4.23 17.24 -5.23
CA ASN A 36 -4.48 17.40 -3.80
C ASN A 36 -3.51 16.53 -3.01
N ILE A 37 -2.69 17.15 -2.16
CA ILE A 37 -1.65 16.48 -1.39
C ILE A 37 -2.19 15.38 -0.46
N ILE A 38 -3.40 15.56 0.10
CA ILE A 38 -4.04 14.55 0.95
C ILE A 38 -4.38 13.31 0.13
N VAL A 39 -4.88 13.50 -1.10
CA VAL A 39 -5.23 12.38 -1.99
C VAL A 39 -3.97 11.66 -2.48
N ILE A 40 -2.86 12.38 -2.66
CA ILE A 40 -1.56 11.78 -2.96
C ILE A 40 -1.12 10.87 -1.80
N PHE A 41 -1.19 11.34 -0.54
CA PHE A 41 -0.90 10.52 0.64
C PHE A 41 -1.79 9.27 0.70
N MET A 42 -3.10 9.40 0.53
CA MET A 42 -4.02 8.26 0.48
C MET A 42 -3.66 7.25 -0.62
N SER A 43 -3.11 7.73 -1.74
CA SER A 43 -2.66 6.86 -2.84
C SER A 43 -1.37 6.13 -2.50
N ILE A 44 -0.44 6.74 -1.76
CA ILE A 44 0.77 6.10 -1.23
C ILE A 44 0.39 4.99 -0.23
N GLU A 45 -0.55 5.28 0.70
CA GLU A 45 -1.07 4.28 1.63
C GLU A 45 -1.69 3.08 0.91
N LEU A 46 -2.40 3.33 -0.19
CA LEU A 46 -2.97 2.27 -1.02
C LEU A 46 -1.88 1.38 -1.68
N ILE A 47 -0.76 1.98 -2.12
CA ILE A 47 0.41 1.25 -2.63
C ILE A 47 1.02 0.36 -1.55
N LEU A 48 1.22 0.90 -0.34
CA LEU A 48 1.77 0.14 0.80
C LEU A 48 0.84 -1.01 1.21
N ASN A 49 -0.48 -0.78 1.18
CA ASN A 49 -1.45 -1.83 1.48
C ASN A 49 -1.48 -2.93 0.40
N ALA A 50 -1.30 -2.58 -0.88
CA ALA A 50 -1.14 -3.55 -1.95
C ALA A 50 0.10 -4.44 -1.76
N ALA A 51 1.22 -3.87 -1.33
CA ALA A 51 2.42 -4.62 -0.97
C ALA A 51 2.16 -5.58 0.20
N ASN A 52 1.45 -5.13 1.24
CA ASN A 52 1.07 -5.98 2.40
C ASN A 52 0.24 -7.20 1.99
N ILE A 53 -0.72 -7.03 1.08
CA ILE A 53 -1.52 -8.14 0.55
C ILE A 53 -0.60 -9.19 -0.11
N ASN A 54 0.38 -8.76 -0.91
CA ASN A 54 1.32 -9.67 -1.55
C ASN A 54 2.21 -10.39 -0.52
N PHE A 55 2.71 -9.69 0.50
CA PHE A 55 3.53 -10.31 1.55
C PHE A 55 2.78 -11.37 2.35
N ILE A 56 1.51 -11.10 2.72
CA ILE A 56 0.66 -12.07 3.41
C ILE A 56 0.33 -13.25 2.48
N ALA A 57 0.05 -13.00 1.20
CA ALA A 57 -0.25 -14.06 0.24
C ALA A 57 0.94 -15.01 0.05
N PHE A 58 2.15 -14.48 -0.10
CA PHE A 58 3.38 -15.29 -0.18
C PHE A 58 3.67 -16.03 1.13
N SER A 59 3.47 -15.38 2.27
CA SER A 59 3.62 -16.02 3.58
C SER A 59 2.71 -17.25 3.72
N ARG A 60 1.45 -17.13 3.33
CA ARG A 60 0.50 -18.26 3.35
C ARG A 60 0.91 -19.39 2.38
N TYR A 61 1.33 -19.05 1.16
CA TYR A 61 1.78 -20.05 0.19
C TYR A 61 3.02 -20.83 0.66
N LEU A 62 3.97 -20.14 1.30
CA LEU A 62 5.15 -20.76 1.90
C LEU A 62 4.79 -21.67 3.10
N GLN A 63 3.74 -21.33 3.87
CA GLN A 63 3.25 -22.17 4.98
C GLN A 63 2.68 -23.48 4.44
N ASP A 64 1.86 -23.39 3.40
CA ASP A 64 1.25 -24.55 2.75
C ASP A 64 2.30 -25.48 2.10
N THR A 65 3.45 -24.94 1.68
CA THR A 65 4.58 -25.70 1.10
C THR A 65 5.50 -26.34 2.16
N GLY A 66 5.24 -26.13 3.46
CA GLY A 66 6.01 -26.71 4.56
C GLY A 66 7.36 -26.02 4.84
N ASN A 67 7.55 -24.78 4.37
CA ASN A 67 8.78 -24.03 4.62
C ASN A 67 8.78 -23.39 6.02
N ALA A 68 9.86 -23.55 6.79
CA ALA A 68 9.98 -22.99 8.13
C ALA A 68 9.97 -21.45 8.19
N ASN A 69 10.35 -20.76 7.10
CA ASN A 69 10.42 -19.30 7.04
C ASN A 69 9.09 -18.61 6.73
N ALA A 70 7.99 -19.34 6.79
CA ALA A 70 6.73 -18.87 6.26
C ALA A 70 6.02 -17.78 7.09
N VAL A 71 6.60 -17.37 8.23
CA VAL A 71 6.15 -16.23 9.04
C VAL A 71 6.79 -14.90 8.58
N ALA A 72 7.85 -14.93 7.77
CA ALA A 72 8.60 -13.73 7.39
C ALA A 72 7.74 -12.65 6.69
N GLY A 73 6.81 -13.04 5.82
CA GLY A 73 5.91 -12.09 5.14
C GLY A 73 4.91 -11.42 6.09
N GLN A 74 4.43 -12.13 7.12
CA GLN A 74 3.59 -11.54 8.17
C GLN A 74 4.38 -10.53 9.01
N VAL A 75 5.62 -10.86 9.40
CA VAL A 75 6.49 -9.92 10.13
C VAL A 75 6.74 -8.67 9.31
N PHE A 76 7.10 -8.81 8.03
CA PHE A 76 7.35 -7.66 7.15
C PHE A 76 6.11 -6.77 6.99
N THR A 77 4.92 -7.37 6.90
CA THR A 77 3.66 -6.63 6.83
C THR A 77 3.44 -5.75 8.07
N VAL A 78 3.72 -6.27 9.27
CA VAL A 78 3.62 -5.47 10.51
C VAL A 78 4.59 -4.29 10.47
N PHE A 79 5.82 -4.49 10.02
CA PHE A 79 6.78 -3.40 9.87
C PHE A 79 6.32 -2.35 8.86
N ILE A 80 5.76 -2.76 7.71
CA ILE A 80 5.21 -1.82 6.73
C ILE A 80 4.08 -1.00 7.35
N ILE A 81 3.15 -1.61 8.08
CA ILE A 81 2.04 -0.90 8.73
C ILE A 81 2.57 0.14 9.73
N VAL A 82 3.58 -0.22 10.52
CA VAL A 82 4.21 0.70 11.48
C VAL A 82 4.91 1.86 10.76
N VAL A 83 5.64 1.57 9.69
CA VAL A 83 6.31 2.61 8.88
C VAL A 83 5.28 3.52 8.22
N ALA A 84 4.21 2.97 7.65
CA ALA A 84 3.12 3.72 7.05
C ALA A 84 2.43 4.66 8.08
N ALA A 85 2.15 4.16 9.29
CA ALA A 85 1.62 4.99 10.36
C ALA A 85 2.56 6.14 10.75
N ALA A 86 3.87 5.89 10.80
CA ALA A 86 4.87 6.92 11.08
C ALA A 86 4.97 7.95 9.94
N GLU A 87 4.98 7.48 8.69
CA GLU A 87 4.99 8.33 7.49
C GLU A 87 3.75 9.23 7.44
N ALA A 88 2.55 8.67 7.62
CA ALA A 88 1.31 9.44 7.61
C ALA A 88 1.27 10.52 8.70
N ALA A 89 1.78 10.22 9.90
CA ALA A 89 1.87 11.21 10.98
C ALA A 89 2.81 12.37 10.64
N ILE A 90 4.00 12.06 10.09
CA ILE A 90 4.98 13.07 9.68
C ILE A 90 4.45 13.86 8.48
N GLY A 91 3.92 13.17 7.47
CA GLY A 91 3.38 13.74 6.24
C GLY A 91 2.25 14.71 6.52
N LEU A 92 1.28 14.33 7.35
CA LEU A 92 0.19 15.23 7.75
C LEU A 92 0.70 16.42 8.57
N GLY A 93 1.68 16.22 9.45
CA GLY A 93 2.34 17.31 10.18
C GLY A 93 2.95 18.35 9.24
N ILE A 94 3.63 17.90 8.18
CA ILE A 94 4.18 18.76 7.14
C ILE A 94 3.06 19.48 6.37
N VAL A 95 2.00 18.77 5.97
CA VAL A 95 0.85 19.36 5.25
C VAL A 95 0.20 20.46 6.07
N ILE A 96 -0.02 20.25 7.37
CA ILE A 96 -0.59 21.26 8.26
C ILE A 96 0.34 22.47 8.38
N ALA A 97 1.64 22.25 8.53
CA ALA A 97 2.62 23.33 8.60
C ALA A 97 2.68 24.15 7.30
N LEU A 98 2.57 23.51 6.14
CA LEU A 98 2.48 24.15 4.83
C LEU A 98 1.17 24.93 4.68
N TYR A 99 0.04 24.32 5.02
CA TYR A 99 -1.28 24.95 4.94
C TYR A 99 -1.34 26.23 5.79
N ARG A 100 -0.72 26.25 6.98
CA ARG A 100 -0.65 27.45 7.81
C ARG A 100 0.09 28.62 7.17
N ASN A 101 1.01 28.36 6.24
CA ASN A 101 1.81 29.40 5.58
C ASN A 101 1.32 29.75 4.17
N LYS A 102 0.60 28.83 3.51
CA LYS A 102 0.22 28.93 2.09
C LYS A 102 -1.29 28.85 1.84
N GLU A 103 -2.08 28.49 2.85
CA GLU A 103 -3.55 28.33 2.81
C GLU A 103 -4.06 27.45 1.65
N THR A 104 -3.21 26.57 1.11
CA THR A 104 -3.53 25.69 -0.02
C THR A 104 -3.05 24.26 0.24
N ILE A 105 -3.77 23.30 -0.35
CA ILE A 105 -3.47 21.85 -0.32
C ILE A 105 -3.11 21.31 -1.72
N TRP A 106 -3.02 22.20 -2.70
CA TRP A 106 -2.71 21.89 -4.09
C TRP A 106 -1.19 21.92 -4.30
N VAL A 107 -0.63 20.79 -4.74
CA VAL A 107 0.83 20.63 -4.87
C VAL A 107 1.43 21.49 -5.99
N ASP A 108 0.63 21.84 -7.00
CA ASP A 108 1.02 22.67 -8.14
C ASP A 108 1.19 24.15 -7.80
N GLU A 109 0.61 24.61 -6.69
CA GLU A 109 0.74 25.97 -6.17
C GLU A 109 1.99 26.14 -5.27
N ILE A 110 2.69 25.04 -4.94
CA ILE A 110 3.91 25.06 -4.13
C ILE A 110 5.13 25.12 -5.07
N ASP A 111 5.31 26.26 -5.75
CA ASP A 111 6.33 26.43 -6.79
C ASP A 111 7.46 27.40 -6.42
N LEU A 112 7.63 27.66 -5.11
CA LEU A 112 8.60 28.61 -4.55
C LEU A 112 10.06 28.43 -5.01
N LEU A 113 10.41 27.23 -5.47
CA LEU A 113 11.76 26.84 -5.90
C LEU A 113 11.87 26.65 -7.43
N LYS A 114 10.87 27.08 -8.22
CA LYS A 114 11.01 27.18 -9.68
C LYS A 114 11.89 28.39 -10.01
N TRP A 115 12.84 28.19 -10.92
CA TRP A 115 13.67 29.24 -11.53
C TRP A 115 12.92 29.91 -12.68
#